data_AF-A0A953SEY1-F1
#
_entry.id   AF-A0A953SEY1-F1
#
_cell.length_a   1.000
_cell.length_b   1.000
_cell.length_c   1.000
_cell.angle_alpha   90.00
_cell.angle_beta   90.00
_cell.angle_gamma   90.00
#
_symmetry.space_group_name_H-M   'P 1'
#
loop_
_entity.id
_entity.type
_entity.pdbx_description
1 polymer ?
#
loop_
_entity_poly.entity_id
_entity_poly.type
_entity_poly.pdbx_seq_one_letter_code
_entity_poly.pdbx_strand_id
1 'polypeptide(L)'
;MPDRHLDHLGGRSIPKPYSAPQLRMDTWNDFQLRCAWLNEFSREKRDLDEPRGLVEQSLAQLREFESYWAFPGADRVSQLSKLLERGTYGDLSHEARELVRQLVGDTYRMRDPSVEENPRGSRNREGGMSRSFEHAGTSSKPYFEVLFVDGIDPHEEEELREKLRECRRESDEFIYEIVTVPTFEDAIIAVQFNWTIQAVFLRYNYSYRTPHQHPVFRRYLDVLRRESLPVSFGLDRSVDLAGMLHKLRPELDLYLVTDSPLERVAGNHGTDFRRVFYRLEQHMEQHLTIMKGIRSRYDTPFFDALRRFSAKPTGVFHALPIARGKSMSSGHWARDLLEFYGLNIFMAETSATSGGLDSLLQPRGPIKRAQD
;
A
#
# COMPACT_ATOMS: atom_id res chain seq x y z
N MET A 1 29.06 31.23 42.42
CA MET A 1 30.30 31.65 41.76
C MET A 1 31.44 31.40 42.73
N PRO A 2 32.57 30.80 42.34
CA PRO A 2 33.02 30.31 41.01
C PRO A 2 33.23 28.76 41.02
N ASP A 3 33.63 27.98 40.02
CA ASP A 3 33.93 28.11 38.58
C ASP A 3 33.85 26.67 38.01
N ARG A 4 33.07 26.41 36.95
CA ARG A 4 33.52 26.13 35.57
C ARG A 4 34.62 25.06 35.41
N HIS A 5 34.18 23.89 34.94
CA HIS A 5 34.82 23.21 33.81
C HIS A 5 33.74 22.59 32.91
N LEU A 6 33.58 23.20 31.73
CA LEU A 6 32.97 22.63 30.54
C LEU A 6 33.94 21.58 29.96
N ASP A 7 33.45 20.46 29.46
CA ASP A 7 33.30 20.27 28.00
C ASP A 7 32.94 18.82 27.59
N HIS A 8 32.02 18.78 26.61
CA HIS A 8 31.90 17.80 25.53
C HIS A 8 31.73 16.31 25.84
N LEU A 9 30.47 15.89 26.01
CA LEU A 9 30.00 14.63 25.42
C LEU A 9 28.79 14.91 24.52
N GLY A 10 29.10 15.38 23.31
CA GLY A 10 28.21 15.30 22.16
C GLY A 10 27.97 13.83 21.81
N GLY A 11 27.10 13.18 22.57
CA GLY A 11 26.54 11.90 22.19
C GLY A 11 25.69 12.11 20.95
N ARG A 12 26.24 11.81 19.77
CA ARG A 12 25.43 11.55 18.58
C ARG A 12 24.44 10.45 18.98
N SER A 13 23.20 10.85 19.24
CA SER A 13 22.06 9.94 19.30
C SER A 13 22.15 9.09 18.04
N ILE A 14 22.50 7.81 18.23
CA ILE A 14 22.41 6.82 17.15
C ILE A 14 20.92 6.77 16.83
N PRO A 15 20.47 7.29 15.69
CA PRO A 15 19.05 7.34 15.39
C PRO A 15 18.56 5.89 15.31
N LYS A 16 17.57 5.55 16.14
CA LYS A 16 16.93 4.22 16.13
C LYS A 16 16.56 3.84 14.69
N PRO A 17 16.62 2.55 14.31
CA PRO A 17 16.09 2.11 13.03
C PRO A 17 14.57 2.36 13.03
N TYR A 18 14.14 3.44 12.40
CA TYR A 18 12.73 3.73 12.20
C TYR A 18 12.23 2.88 11.04
N SER A 19 11.14 2.14 11.27
CA SER A 19 10.35 1.53 10.21
C SER A 19 9.65 2.65 9.42
N ALA A 20 9.69 2.61 8.09
CA ALA A 20 9.09 3.64 7.23
C ALA A 20 7.61 3.93 7.55
N PRO A 21 6.74 2.91 7.70
CA PRO A 21 5.37 3.09 8.17
C PRO A 21 5.25 3.78 9.51
N GLN A 22 6.11 3.42 10.48
CA GLN A 22 6.08 4.01 11.81
C GLN A 22 6.45 5.49 11.74
N LEU A 23 7.51 5.83 11.02
CA LEU A 23 7.93 7.22 10.84
C LEU A 23 6.82 8.06 10.19
N ARG A 24 6.18 7.54 9.14
CA ARG A 24 5.06 8.19 8.49
C ARG A 24 3.90 8.41 9.46
N MET A 25 3.56 7.37 10.23
CA MET A 25 2.47 7.42 11.20
C MET A 25 2.73 8.43 12.32
N ASP A 26 3.95 8.45 12.86
CA ASP A 26 4.39 9.40 13.89
C ASP A 26 4.30 10.84 13.36
N THR A 27 4.71 11.08 12.11
CA THR A 27 4.64 12.41 11.48
C THR A 27 3.18 12.90 11.36
N TRP A 28 2.25 12.01 10.99
CA TRP A 28 0.82 12.34 10.92
C TRP A 28 0.19 12.57 12.30
N ASN A 29 0.56 11.77 13.30
CA ASN A 29 0.10 11.96 14.68
C ASN A 29 0.59 13.30 15.25
N ASP A 30 1.86 13.62 15.06
CA ASP A 30 2.45 14.90 15.47
C ASP A 30 1.76 16.08 14.78
N PHE A 31 1.49 15.96 13.47
CA PHE A 31 0.74 16.96 12.72
C PHE A 31 -0.68 17.16 13.25
N GLN A 32 -1.41 16.07 13.57
CA GLN A 32 -2.74 16.15 14.16
C GLN A 32 -2.71 16.87 15.53
N LEU A 33 -1.75 16.53 16.40
CA LEU A 33 -1.59 17.17 17.70
C LEU A 33 -1.32 18.67 17.55
N ARG A 34 -0.40 19.05 16.66
CA ARG A 34 -0.08 20.46 16.38
C ARG A 34 -1.28 21.22 15.80
N CYS A 35 -2.06 20.60 14.91
CA CYS A 35 -3.29 21.20 14.39
C CYS A 35 -4.36 21.40 15.47
N ALA A 36 -4.50 20.46 16.41
CA ALA A 36 -5.41 20.60 17.54
C ALA A 36 -4.98 21.75 18.46
N TRP A 37 -3.67 21.84 18.74
CA TRP A 37 -3.09 22.90 19.54
C TRP A 37 -3.26 24.29 18.91
N LEU A 38 -3.01 24.42 17.60
CA LEU A 38 -3.24 25.65 16.84
C LEU A 38 -4.72 26.08 16.89
N ASN A 39 -5.65 25.14 16.74
CA ASN A 39 -7.08 25.42 16.82
C ASN A 39 -7.51 25.87 18.23
N GLU A 40 -6.96 25.28 19.29
CA GLU A 40 -7.19 25.69 20.68
C GLU A 40 -6.72 27.14 20.90
N PHE A 41 -5.49 27.47 20.51
CA PHE A 41 -4.94 28.82 20.63
C PHE A 41 -5.75 29.86 19.85
N SER A 42 -6.23 29.50 18.66
CA SER A 42 -7.11 30.35 17.87
C SER A 42 -8.44 30.63 18.58
N ARG A 43 -9.01 29.65 19.29
CA ARG A 43 -10.26 29.84 20.05
C ARG A 43 -10.04 30.69 21.30
N GLU A 44 -8.90 30.53 21.95
CA GLU A 44 -8.48 31.32 23.12
C GLU A 44 -7.98 32.73 22.77
N LYS A 45 -7.87 33.07 21.47
CA LYS A 45 -7.33 34.35 20.96
C LYS A 45 -5.90 34.63 21.48
N ARG A 46 -5.09 33.57 21.57
CA ARG A 46 -3.68 33.64 21.96
C ARG A 46 -2.79 33.91 20.74
N ASP A 47 -1.51 34.15 21.01
CA ASP A 47 -0.49 34.26 19.96
C ASP A 47 -0.38 32.97 19.15
N LEU A 48 -0.48 33.07 17.82
CA LEU A 48 -0.53 31.93 16.90
C LEU A 48 0.80 31.66 16.21
N ASP A 49 1.81 32.53 16.39
CA ASP A 49 3.04 32.48 15.59
C ASP A 49 3.81 31.17 15.78
N GLU A 50 4.00 30.73 17.04
CA GLU A 50 4.67 29.47 17.34
C GLU A 50 3.86 28.23 16.89
N PRO A 51 2.57 28.05 17.28
CA PRO A 51 1.78 26.91 16.82
C PRO A 51 1.67 26.83 15.30
N ARG A 52 1.51 27.97 14.61
CA ARG A 52 1.44 28.03 13.16
C ARG A 52 2.77 27.59 12.54
N GLY A 53 3.90 28.11 13.03
CA GLY A 53 5.22 27.72 12.56
C GLY A 53 5.49 26.22 12.70
N LEU A 54 5.05 25.60 13.80
CA LEU A 54 5.18 24.14 13.98
C LEU A 54 4.30 23.34 13.00
N VAL A 55 3.08 23.82 12.70
CA VAL A 55 2.21 23.18 11.70
C VAL A 55 2.80 23.30 10.30
N GLU A 56 3.38 24.46 9.95
CA GLU A 56 4.06 24.68 8.66
C GLU A 56 5.26 23.73 8.49
N GLN A 57 6.06 23.53 9.54
CA GLN A 57 7.16 22.56 9.55
C GLN A 57 6.67 21.13 9.33
N SER A 58 5.59 20.72 10.02
CA SER A 58 5.01 19.39 9.83
C SER A 58 4.43 19.21 8.44
N LEU A 59 3.79 20.22 7.85
CA LEU A 59 3.32 20.18 6.47
C LEU A 59 4.47 20.02 5.48
N ALA A 60 5.59 20.73 5.69
CA ALA A 60 6.76 20.58 4.82
C ALA A 60 7.30 19.14 4.83
N GLN A 61 7.38 18.52 6.01
CA GLN A 61 7.78 17.11 6.13
C GLN A 61 6.77 16.16 5.47
N LEU A 62 5.47 16.37 5.71
CA LEU A 62 4.41 15.56 5.11
C LEU A 62 4.39 15.68 3.58
N ARG A 63 4.65 16.85 3.00
CA ARG A 63 4.74 17.01 1.53
C ARG A 63 5.81 16.12 0.93
N GLU A 64 6.96 16.00 1.58
CA GLU A 64 8.03 15.12 1.13
C GLU A 64 7.64 13.65 1.26
N PHE A 65 7.03 13.26 2.38
CA PHE A 65 6.71 11.85 2.64
C PHE A 65 5.54 11.36 1.78
N GLU A 66 4.47 12.15 1.66
CA GLU A 66 3.25 11.80 0.93
C GLU A 66 3.40 11.86 -0.60
N SER A 67 4.56 12.28 -1.10
CA SER A 67 4.91 12.10 -2.52
C SER A 67 5.07 10.63 -2.92
N TYR A 68 5.38 9.76 -1.95
CA TYR A 68 5.63 8.33 -2.18
C TYR A 68 4.44 7.42 -1.84
N TRP A 69 3.27 8.00 -1.53
CA TRP A 69 2.07 7.27 -1.12
C TRP A 69 0.85 7.77 -1.88
N ALA A 70 -0.01 6.86 -2.32
CA ALA A 70 -1.23 7.24 -3.04
C ALA A 70 -2.28 7.89 -2.12
N PHE A 71 -2.35 7.46 -0.85
CA PHE A 71 -3.28 8.00 0.14
C PHE A 71 -2.57 8.31 1.46
N PRO A 72 -2.77 9.49 2.08
CA PRO A 72 -3.57 10.62 1.58
C PRO A 72 -3.01 11.29 0.32
N GLY A 73 -1.70 11.20 0.11
CA GLY A 73 -1.03 11.70 -1.09
C GLY A 73 -0.78 13.22 -1.08
N ALA A 74 0.04 13.66 -2.04
CA ALA A 74 0.50 15.04 -2.16
C ALA A 74 -0.63 16.07 -2.33
N ASP A 75 -1.70 15.72 -3.03
CA ASP A 75 -2.84 16.62 -3.25
C ASP A 75 -3.57 16.93 -1.95
N ARG A 76 -3.76 15.93 -1.09
CA ARG A 76 -4.44 16.14 0.18
C ARG A 76 -3.59 17.00 1.11
N VAL A 77 -2.27 16.82 1.14
CA VAL A 77 -1.36 17.70 1.87
C VAL A 77 -1.39 19.13 1.33
N SER A 78 -1.50 19.29 0.01
CA SER A 78 -1.66 20.60 -0.64
C SER A 78 -2.98 21.28 -0.26
N GLN A 79 -4.07 20.51 -0.11
CA GLN A 79 -5.35 21.03 0.40
C GLN A 79 -5.25 21.46 1.87
N LEU A 80 -4.60 20.68 2.73
CA LEU A 80 -4.35 21.06 4.13
C LEU A 80 -3.54 22.35 4.23
N SER A 81 -2.56 22.52 3.33
CA SER A 81 -1.76 23.75 3.23
C SER A 81 -2.62 24.97 2.93
N LYS A 82 -3.57 24.84 1.98
CA LYS A 82 -4.53 25.91 1.64
C LYS A 82 -5.47 26.24 2.82
N LEU A 83 -5.86 25.26 3.63
CA LEU A 83 -6.68 25.51 4.84
C LEU A 83 -5.90 26.31 5.90
N LEU A 84 -4.60 26.01 6.06
CA LEU A 84 -3.73 26.76 6.96
C LEU A 84 -3.56 28.22 6.50
N GLU A 85 -3.33 28.43 5.20
CA GLU A 85 -3.20 29.77 4.61
C GLU A 85 -4.47 30.60 4.78
N ARG A 86 -5.64 29.98 4.63
CA ARG A 86 -6.95 30.63 4.82
C ARG A 86 -7.29 30.91 6.28
N GLY A 87 -6.53 30.38 7.23
CA GLY A 87 -6.79 30.54 8.67
C GLY A 87 -8.01 29.75 9.18
N THR A 88 -8.52 28.79 8.41
CA THR A 88 -9.65 27.93 8.82
C THR A 88 -9.13 26.77 9.68
N TYR A 89 -8.63 27.08 10.88
CA TYR A 89 -7.93 26.13 11.75
C TYR A 89 -8.84 25.01 12.29
N GLY A 90 -10.14 25.28 12.45
CA GLY A 90 -11.13 24.27 12.85
C GLY A 90 -11.26 23.15 11.82
N ASP A 91 -11.42 23.52 10.55
CA ASP A 91 -11.49 22.57 9.42
C ASP A 91 -10.17 21.82 9.27
N LEU A 92 -9.03 22.51 9.37
CA LEU A 92 -7.71 21.89 9.32
C LEU A 92 -7.54 20.81 10.40
N SER A 93 -7.90 21.12 11.65
CA SER A 93 -7.83 20.17 12.78
C SER A 93 -8.78 18.99 12.60
N HIS A 94 -9.97 19.25 12.04
CA HIS A 94 -10.93 18.19 11.71
C HIS A 94 -10.37 17.25 10.64
N GLU A 95 -9.95 17.78 9.49
CA GLU A 95 -9.40 16.99 8.38
C GLU A 95 -8.16 16.20 8.80
N ALA A 96 -7.23 16.80 9.56
CA ALA A 96 -6.06 16.09 10.06
C ALA A 96 -6.43 14.87 10.92
N ARG A 97 -7.43 15.02 11.80
CA ARG A 97 -7.93 13.93 12.66
C ARG A 97 -8.61 12.83 11.85
N GLU A 98 -9.39 13.21 10.84
CA GLU A 98 -10.06 12.26 9.95
C GLU A 98 -9.04 11.42 9.17
N LEU A 99 -7.98 12.05 8.64
CA LEU A 99 -6.92 11.36 7.91
C LEU A 99 -6.14 10.40 8.81
N VAL A 100 -5.76 10.82 10.01
CA VAL A 100 -5.10 9.94 10.99
C VAL A 100 -6.00 8.76 11.33
N ARG A 101 -7.30 8.97 11.59
CA ARG A 101 -8.23 7.88 11.88
C ARG A 101 -8.30 6.88 10.71
N GLN A 102 -8.31 7.38 9.48
CA GLN A 102 -8.34 6.54 8.29
C GLN A 102 -7.05 5.73 8.12
N LEU A 103 -5.89 6.33 8.41
CA LEU A 103 -4.58 5.67 8.40
C LEU A 103 -4.46 4.59 9.49
N VAL A 104 -4.87 4.87 10.74
CA VAL A 104 -4.84 3.87 11.83
C VAL A 104 -5.73 2.68 11.50
N GLY A 105 -6.95 2.96 11.03
CA GLY A 105 -7.95 1.91 10.79
C GLY A 105 -7.81 1.21 9.45
N ASP A 106 -6.84 1.58 8.62
CA ASP A 106 -6.69 1.13 7.21
C ASP A 106 -7.99 1.25 6.40
N THR A 107 -8.92 2.10 6.84
CA THR A 107 -10.27 2.18 6.26
C THR A 107 -10.28 2.77 4.86
N TYR A 108 -9.23 3.51 4.47
CA TYR A 108 -9.04 4.01 3.11
C TYR A 108 -8.85 2.87 2.09
N ARG A 109 -8.28 1.73 2.52
CA ARG A 109 -8.10 0.54 1.68
C ARG A 109 -9.40 -0.14 1.32
N MET A 110 -10.44 0.09 2.12
CA MET A 110 -11.76 -0.51 1.93
C MET A 110 -12.72 0.37 1.15
N ARG A 111 -12.33 1.60 0.81
CA ARG A 111 -13.16 2.53 0.05
C ARG A 111 -12.94 2.32 -1.44
N ASP A 112 -14.03 2.07 -2.15
CA ASP A 112 -14.03 2.18 -3.60
C ASP A 112 -14.12 3.67 -3.98
N PRO A 113 -13.07 4.28 -4.58
CA PRO A 113 -13.06 5.70 -4.92
C PRO A 113 -14.13 6.07 -5.96
N SER A 114 -14.64 5.10 -6.74
CA SER A 114 -15.69 5.34 -7.73
C SER A 114 -17.03 5.79 -7.11
N VAL A 115 -17.18 5.64 -5.79
CA VAL A 115 -18.39 6.04 -5.05
C VAL A 115 -18.29 7.49 -4.52
N GLU A 116 -17.12 8.13 -4.56
CA GLU A 116 -16.90 9.47 -3.96
C GLU A 116 -17.26 10.67 -4.85
N GLU A 117 -17.66 10.50 -6.12
CA GLU A 117 -18.08 11.63 -6.98
C GLU A 117 -19.39 12.34 -6.53
N ASN A 118 -20.03 11.90 -5.44
CA ASN A 118 -21.17 12.61 -4.83
C ASN A 118 -20.89 13.17 -3.42
N PRO A 119 -20.11 14.26 -3.29
CA PRO A 119 -19.76 14.85 -1.99
C PRO A 119 -20.90 15.63 -1.30
N ARG A 120 -22.15 15.55 -1.79
CA ARG A 120 -23.31 16.29 -1.22
C ARG A 120 -24.44 15.42 -0.67
N GLY A 121 -24.32 14.09 -0.65
CA GLY A 121 -25.43 13.20 -0.28
C GLY A 121 -25.36 12.49 1.08
N SER A 122 -24.19 12.38 1.72
CA SER A 122 -24.02 11.45 2.86
C SER A 122 -23.54 12.16 4.13
N ARG A 123 -24.32 13.12 4.62
CA ARG A 123 -24.14 13.75 5.95
C ARG A 123 -25.04 13.19 7.05
N ASN A 124 -25.64 12.01 6.85
CA ASN A 124 -26.42 11.32 7.88
C ASN A 124 -25.89 9.90 8.14
N ARG A 125 -24.75 9.79 8.82
CA ARG A 125 -24.41 8.60 9.62
C ARG A 125 -23.71 9.02 10.92
N GLU A 126 -24.39 9.84 11.71
CA GLU A 126 -24.14 9.89 13.15
C GLU A 126 -25.09 8.91 13.84
N GLY A 127 -24.54 8.07 14.71
CA GLY A 127 -25.30 7.20 15.60
C GLY A 127 -25.18 5.71 15.27
N GLY A 128 -24.25 5.02 15.93
CA GLY A 128 -24.22 3.56 15.89
C GLY A 128 -22.88 2.94 16.24
N MET A 129 -22.39 3.16 17.46
CA MET A 129 -21.34 2.34 18.07
C MET A 129 -21.96 1.00 18.48
N SER A 130 -22.43 0.22 17.49
CA SER A 130 -23.02 -1.13 17.58
C SER A 130 -23.38 -1.63 16.17
N ARG A 131 -22.36 -1.94 15.35
CA ARG A 131 -22.51 -2.76 14.12
C ARG A 131 -21.30 -3.66 13.88
N SER A 132 -20.62 -4.05 14.96
CA SER A 132 -19.66 -5.15 14.93
C SER A 132 -20.43 -6.45 14.65
N PHE A 133 -20.07 -7.11 13.54
CA PHE A 133 -20.39 -8.50 13.15
C PHE A 133 -21.53 -8.83 12.16
N GLU A 134 -22.38 -7.90 11.71
CA GLU A 134 -23.53 -8.30 10.85
C GLU A 134 -23.46 -7.88 9.37
N HIS A 135 -22.37 -7.27 8.89
CA HIS A 135 -22.18 -6.96 7.45
C HIS A 135 -20.83 -7.44 6.90
N ALA A 136 -20.33 -8.59 7.37
CA ALA A 136 -19.15 -9.26 6.83
C ALA A 136 -19.36 -9.88 5.42
N GLY A 137 -20.32 -9.37 4.63
CA GLY A 137 -20.78 -9.93 3.36
C GLY A 137 -20.33 -9.16 2.11
N THR A 138 -19.83 -7.93 2.24
CA THR A 138 -19.10 -7.26 1.16
C THR A 138 -17.62 -7.34 1.48
N SER A 139 -16.96 -8.40 1.00
CA SER A 139 -15.50 -8.53 1.11
C SER A 139 -14.86 -7.33 0.43
N SER A 140 -14.27 -6.41 1.21
CA SER A 140 -13.42 -5.36 0.65
C SER A 140 -12.32 -6.02 -0.18
N LYS A 141 -12.20 -5.60 -1.45
CA LYS A 141 -11.15 -6.07 -2.36
C LYS A 141 -9.79 -5.68 -1.77
N PRO A 142 -8.76 -6.56 -1.83
CA PRO A 142 -7.43 -6.20 -1.35
C PRO A 142 -6.87 -4.99 -2.09
N TYR A 143 -6.26 -4.06 -1.34
CA TYR A 143 -5.69 -2.82 -1.83
C TYR A 143 -4.16 -2.92 -1.97
N PHE A 144 -3.61 -2.32 -3.02
CA PHE A 144 -2.16 -2.13 -3.19
C PHE A 144 -1.85 -0.88 -4.02
N GLU A 145 -0.58 -0.54 -4.15
CA GLU A 145 -0.13 0.61 -4.95
C GLU A 145 0.74 0.16 -6.12
N VAL A 146 0.68 0.92 -7.22
CA VAL A 146 1.49 0.71 -8.42
C VAL A 146 2.33 1.96 -8.64
N LEU A 147 3.65 1.75 -8.72
CA LEU A 147 4.60 2.82 -8.94
C LEU A 147 4.82 3.05 -10.43
N PHE A 148 4.69 4.28 -10.90
CA PHE A 148 5.15 4.72 -12.21
C PHE A 148 6.39 5.58 -12.05
N VAL A 149 7.47 5.22 -12.73
CA VAL A 149 8.70 6.00 -12.76
C VAL A 149 8.75 6.74 -14.08
N ASP A 150 8.36 8.01 -14.04
CA ASP A 150 8.21 8.86 -15.22
C ASP A 150 8.35 10.35 -14.87
N GLY A 151 9.06 11.10 -15.70
CA GLY A 151 9.27 12.54 -15.52
C GLY A 151 8.22 13.37 -16.23
N ILE A 152 6.97 12.90 -16.21
CA ILE A 152 5.80 13.62 -16.74
C ILE A 152 5.40 14.75 -15.82
N ASP A 153 4.66 15.71 -16.36
CA ASP A 153 4.14 16.81 -15.56
C ASP A 153 2.94 16.38 -14.68
N PRO A 154 2.54 17.17 -13.68
CA PRO A 154 1.43 16.81 -12.79
C PRO A 154 0.07 16.66 -13.50
N HIS A 155 -0.12 17.28 -14.67
CA HIS A 155 -1.37 17.15 -15.43
C HIS A 155 -1.42 15.80 -16.16
N GLU A 156 -0.33 15.42 -16.82
CA GLU A 156 -0.17 14.11 -17.43
C GLU A 156 -0.22 12.97 -16.38
N GLU A 157 0.28 13.22 -15.17
CA GLU A 157 0.15 12.29 -14.04
C GLU A 157 -1.30 12.03 -13.65
N GLU A 158 -2.11 13.09 -13.51
CA GLU A 158 -3.54 12.94 -13.21
C GLU A 158 -4.27 12.24 -14.36
N GLU A 159 -3.97 12.60 -15.61
CA GLU A 159 -4.56 11.95 -16.79
C GLU A 159 -4.24 10.45 -16.83
N LEU A 160 -3.00 10.05 -16.50
CA LEU A 160 -2.62 8.63 -16.38
C LEU A 160 -3.42 7.92 -15.28
N ARG A 161 -3.57 8.57 -14.12
CA ARG A 161 -4.33 8.05 -12.97
C ARG A 161 -5.80 7.85 -13.32
N GLU A 162 -6.43 8.84 -13.97
CA GLU A 162 -7.80 8.79 -14.45
C GLU A 162 -8.00 7.67 -15.47
N LYS A 163 -7.18 7.60 -16.52
CA LYS A 163 -7.29 6.55 -17.56
C LYS A 163 -7.15 5.14 -17.01
N LEU A 164 -6.26 4.93 -16.03
CA LEU A 164 -6.12 3.63 -15.37
C LEU A 164 -7.26 3.32 -14.39
N ARG A 165 -7.89 4.35 -13.81
CA ARG A 165 -9.12 4.20 -13.00
C ARG A 165 -10.31 3.83 -13.87
N GLU A 166 -10.47 4.43 -15.04
CA GLU A 166 -11.52 4.10 -16.01
C GLU A 166 -11.44 2.65 -16.52
N CYS A 167 -10.25 2.05 -16.49
CA CYS A 167 -10.07 0.65 -16.88
C CYS A 167 -10.64 -0.34 -15.85
N ARG A 168 -10.89 0.09 -14.60
CA ARG A 168 -11.33 -0.79 -13.51
C ARG A 168 -12.76 -1.27 -13.72
N ARG A 169 -13.03 -2.49 -13.26
CA ARG A 169 -14.32 -3.16 -13.39
C ARG A 169 -14.80 -3.64 -12.03
N GLU A 170 -16.12 -3.73 -11.88
CA GLU A 170 -16.72 -4.30 -10.67
C GLU A 170 -16.29 -5.76 -10.46
N SER A 171 -16.01 -6.50 -11.53
CA SER A 171 -15.52 -7.88 -11.48
C SER A 171 -14.04 -8.03 -11.11
N ASP A 172 -13.28 -6.93 -11.00
CA ASP A 172 -11.86 -7.01 -10.62
C ASP A 172 -11.71 -7.54 -9.19
N GLU A 173 -10.72 -8.39 -8.98
CA GLU A 173 -10.49 -9.06 -7.69
C GLU A 173 -9.75 -8.15 -6.67
N PHE A 174 -9.07 -7.11 -7.16
CA PHE A 174 -8.20 -6.24 -6.38
C PHE A 174 -8.45 -4.77 -6.71
N ILE A 175 -8.04 -3.87 -5.82
CA ILE A 175 -8.04 -2.42 -6.06
C ILE A 175 -6.60 -1.94 -5.97
N TYR A 176 -6.19 -1.09 -6.91
CA TYR A 176 -4.89 -0.44 -6.85
C TYR A 176 -5.02 1.07 -6.93
N GLU A 177 -4.02 1.81 -6.45
CA GLU A 177 -3.84 3.23 -6.77
C GLU A 177 -2.46 3.50 -7.36
N ILE A 178 -2.32 4.66 -8.03
CA ILE A 178 -1.11 5.03 -8.75
C ILE A 178 -0.30 6.04 -7.94
N VAL A 179 0.99 5.74 -7.79
CA VAL A 179 2.02 6.66 -7.29
C VAL A 179 3.00 6.91 -8.43
N THR A 180 3.30 8.17 -8.72
CA THR A 180 4.28 8.53 -9.76
C THR A 180 5.48 9.21 -9.14
N VAL A 181 6.68 8.85 -9.59
CA VAL A 181 7.93 9.49 -9.17
C VAL A 181 8.77 9.93 -10.36
N PRO A 182 9.36 11.14 -10.33
CA PRO A 182 10.02 11.72 -11.50
C PRO A 182 11.50 11.35 -11.63
N THR A 183 12.05 10.54 -10.70
CA THR A 183 13.49 10.26 -10.68
C THR A 183 13.87 8.83 -10.33
N PHE A 184 15.08 8.44 -10.74
CA PHE A 184 15.70 7.16 -10.41
C PHE A 184 15.88 6.99 -8.90
N GLU A 185 16.42 8.01 -8.22
CA GLU A 185 16.60 7.99 -6.76
C GLU A 185 15.25 7.93 -6.04
N ASP A 186 14.22 8.65 -6.51
CA ASP A 186 12.87 8.61 -5.94
C ASP A 186 12.22 7.24 -6.08
N ALA A 187 12.47 6.51 -7.17
CA ALA A 187 11.97 5.15 -7.33
C ALA A 187 12.55 4.19 -6.27
N ILE A 188 13.84 4.30 -5.98
CA ILE A 188 14.51 3.52 -4.93
C ILE A 188 13.95 3.89 -3.55
N ILE A 189 13.71 5.18 -3.30
CA ILE A 189 13.11 5.65 -2.04
C ILE A 189 11.68 5.12 -1.93
N ALA A 190 10.86 5.27 -2.96
CA ALA A 190 9.46 4.84 -3.00
C ALA A 190 9.34 3.35 -2.66
N VAL A 191 10.12 2.50 -3.32
CA VAL A 191 10.07 1.04 -3.16
C VAL A 191 10.43 0.60 -1.73
N GLN A 192 11.34 1.31 -1.06
CA GLN A 192 11.77 1.02 0.31
C GLN A 192 10.87 1.67 1.37
N PHE A 193 10.37 2.87 1.10
CA PHE A 193 9.56 3.65 2.04
C PHE A 193 8.10 3.20 2.04
N ASN A 194 7.58 2.82 0.87
CA ASN A 194 6.22 2.37 0.66
C ASN A 194 6.17 0.88 0.31
N TRP A 195 5.83 0.06 1.31
CA TRP A 195 5.69 -1.38 1.18
C TRP A 195 4.40 -1.83 0.47
N THR A 196 3.41 -0.95 0.33
CA THR A 196 2.13 -1.27 -0.34
C THR A 196 2.31 -1.35 -1.85
N ILE A 197 3.41 -0.82 -2.39
CA ILE A 197 3.79 -0.97 -3.78
C ILE A 197 3.98 -2.46 -4.08
N GLN A 198 3.32 -2.94 -5.12
CA GLN A 198 3.35 -4.35 -5.57
C GLN A 198 3.72 -4.51 -7.05
N ALA A 199 3.69 -3.43 -7.82
CA ALA A 199 4.11 -3.42 -9.21
C ALA A 199 4.76 -2.07 -9.56
N VAL A 200 5.69 -2.10 -10.52
CA VAL A 200 6.42 -0.92 -10.97
C VAL A 200 6.44 -0.86 -12.49
N PHE A 201 6.03 0.27 -13.06
CA PHE A 201 6.18 0.61 -14.46
C PHE A 201 7.35 1.58 -14.63
N LEU A 202 8.39 1.13 -15.33
CA LEU A 202 9.53 1.97 -15.70
C LEU A 202 9.33 2.49 -17.12
N ARG A 203 9.24 3.81 -17.26
CA ARG A 203 9.33 4.47 -18.57
C ARG A 203 10.79 4.80 -18.84
N TYR A 204 11.10 5.83 -19.61
CA TYR A 204 12.50 6.17 -19.92
C TYR A 204 12.80 7.67 -19.83
N ASN A 205 11.79 8.51 -19.57
CA ASN A 205 11.88 9.97 -19.55
C ASN A 205 11.83 10.56 -18.14
N TYR A 206 12.63 10.05 -17.22
CA TYR A 206 12.70 10.54 -15.84
C TYR A 206 14.13 10.93 -15.48
N SER A 207 14.31 11.86 -14.55
CA SER A 207 15.62 12.36 -14.15
C SER A 207 16.35 11.40 -13.22
N TYR A 208 17.64 11.64 -12.95
CA TYR A 208 18.40 10.73 -12.09
C TYR A 208 18.24 11.07 -10.60
N ARG A 209 18.47 12.34 -10.24
CA ARG A 209 18.61 12.77 -8.85
C ARG A 209 17.30 13.26 -8.26
N THR A 210 17.03 12.86 -7.03
CA THR A 210 15.88 13.34 -6.27
C THR A 210 16.05 14.84 -5.94
N PRO A 211 14.97 15.64 -6.04
CA PRO A 211 14.96 16.99 -5.49
C PRO A 211 14.85 16.99 -3.95
N HIS A 212 14.44 15.87 -3.34
CA HIS A 212 14.20 15.76 -1.91
C HIS A 212 15.51 15.69 -1.12
N GLN A 213 15.62 16.50 -0.07
CA GLN A 213 16.85 16.60 0.72
C GLN A 213 16.74 15.97 2.10
N HIS A 214 15.57 15.42 2.47
CA HIS A 214 15.32 14.90 3.80
C HIS A 214 16.37 13.85 4.23
N PRO A 215 16.97 13.96 5.43
CA PRO A 215 18.03 13.06 5.88
C PRO A 215 17.65 11.58 5.91
N VAL A 216 16.37 11.25 6.09
CA VAL A 216 15.89 9.87 6.08
C VAL A 216 16.05 9.23 4.71
N PHE A 217 15.75 9.96 3.63
CA PHE A 217 15.85 9.44 2.27
C PHE A 217 17.29 9.16 1.84
N ARG A 218 18.24 9.98 2.33
CA ARG A 218 19.67 9.73 2.10
C ARG A 218 20.08 8.34 2.56
N ARG A 219 19.54 7.84 3.68
CA ARG A 219 19.84 6.50 4.19
C ARG A 219 19.39 5.39 3.23
N TYR A 220 18.24 5.53 2.59
CA TYR A 220 17.75 4.57 1.59
C TYR A 220 18.65 4.51 0.36
N LEU A 221 19.30 5.63 0.00
CA LEU A 221 20.26 5.70 -1.10
C LEU A 221 21.65 5.21 -0.69
N ASP A 222 22.07 5.45 0.57
CA ASP A 222 23.38 5.06 1.08
C ASP A 222 23.55 3.54 1.14
N VAL A 223 22.45 2.79 1.36
CA VAL A 223 22.43 1.30 1.30
C VAL A 223 22.96 0.78 -0.03
N LEU A 224 22.71 1.48 -1.13
CA LEU A 224 23.16 1.11 -2.47
C LEU A 224 24.53 1.70 -2.84
N ARG A 225 25.18 2.43 -1.91
CA ARG A 225 26.40 3.23 -2.17
C ARG A 225 26.18 4.17 -3.35
N ARG A 226 25.54 5.31 -3.10
CA ARG A 226 25.16 6.34 -4.10
C ARG A 226 26.22 6.63 -5.18
N GLU A 227 27.50 6.60 -4.80
CA GLU A 227 28.66 6.84 -5.68
C GLU A 227 28.89 5.74 -6.74
N SER A 228 28.35 4.54 -6.50
CA SER A 228 28.43 3.39 -7.39
C SER A 228 27.22 3.22 -8.30
N LEU A 229 26.23 4.11 -8.18
CA LEU A 229 25.05 4.04 -9.04
C LEU A 229 25.44 4.40 -10.49
N PRO A 230 24.99 3.61 -11.48
CA PRO A 230 25.39 3.79 -12.87
C PRO A 230 24.81 5.09 -13.43
N VAL A 231 25.63 5.88 -14.10
CA VAL A 231 25.18 7.07 -14.83
C VAL A 231 24.74 6.64 -16.22
N SER A 232 23.54 6.07 -16.29
CA SER A 232 22.91 5.60 -17.54
C SER A 232 21.84 6.58 -18.04
N PHE A 233 21.54 6.50 -19.33
CA PHE A 233 20.61 7.39 -20.02
C PHE A 233 19.49 6.60 -20.71
N GLY A 234 18.30 7.19 -20.79
CA GLY A 234 17.16 6.63 -21.50
C GLY A 234 16.80 5.23 -21.00
N LEU A 235 16.78 4.26 -21.92
CA LEU A 235 16.38 2.88 -21.62
C LEU A 235 17.34 2.16 -20.66
N ASP A 236 18.65 2.39 -20.78
CA ASP A 236 19.66 1.74 -19.93
C ASP A 236 19.46 2.11 -18.45
N ARG A 237 18.98 3.33 -18.19
CA ARG A 237 18.61 3.78 -16.84
C ARG A 237 17.52 2.92 -16.22
N SER A 238 16.51 2.55 -17.00
CA SER A 238 15.40 1.72 -16.54
C SER A 238 15.80 0.28 -16.33
N VAL A 239 16.71 -0.23 -17.15
CA VAL A 239 17.31 -1.56 -16.97
C VAL A 239 18.10 -1.61 -15.66
N ASP A 240 19.00 -0.65 -15.45
CA ASP A 240 19.80 -0.58 -14.23
C ASP A 240 18.91 -0.44 -12.99
N LEU A 241 17.87 0.40 -13.08
CA LEU A 241 16.91 0.57 -12.00
C LEU A 241 16.20 -0.76 -11.70
N ALA A 242 15.73 -1.46 -12.73
CA ALA A 242 15.03 -2.74 -12.56
C ALA A 242 15.91 -3.76 -11.82
N GLY A 243 17.18 -3.89 -12.19
CA GLY A 243 18.12 -4.79 -11.51
C GLY A 243 18.36 -4.41 -10.05
N MET A 244 18.30 -3.12 -9.70
CA MET A 244 18.37 -2.67 -8.31
C MET A 244 17.08 -2.93 -7.54
N LEU A 245 15.93 -2.61 -8.14
CA LEU A 245 14.62 -2.85 -7.52
C LEU A 245 14.39 -4.33 -7.28
N HIS A 246 14.80 -5.20 -8.21
CA HIS A 246 14.70 -6.65 -8.05
C HIS A 246 15.59 -7.16 -6.90
N LYS A 247 16.78 -6.58 -6.70
CA LYS A 247 17.64 -6.92 -5.54
C LYS A 247 17.05 -6.45 -4.21
N LEU A 248 16.37 -5.31 -4.20
CA LEU A 248 15.77 -4.75 -2.99
C LEU A 248 14.46 -5.45 -2.61
N ARG A 249 13.59 -5.69 -3.59
CA ARG A 249 12.25 -6.28 -3.44
C ARG A 249 11.97 -7.21 -4.63
N PRO A 250 12.49 -8.46 -4.61
CA PRO A 250 12.37 -9.41 -5.72
C PRO A 250 10.93 -9.85 -6.00
N GLU A 251 10.00 -9.62 -5.07
CA GLU A 251 8.59 -9.93 -5.21
C GLU A 251 7.80 -8.93 -6.08
N LEU A 252 8.38 -7.77 -6.41
CA LEU A 252 7.73 -6.76 -7.24
C LEU A 252 7.65 -7.21 -8.70
N ASP A 253 6.48 -7.04 -9.30
CA ASP A 253 6.38 -7.13 -10.75
C ASP A 253 6.96 -5.87 -11.39
N LEU A 254 8.01 -6.02 -12.17
CA LEU A 254 8.62 -4.93 -12.94
C LEU A 254 8.15 -4.98 -14.39
N TYR A 255 7.67 -3.85 -14.89
CA TYR A 255 7.18 -3.66 -16.24
C TYR A 255 7.96 -2.53 -16.92
N LEU A 256 8.37 -2.72 -18.17
CA LEU A 256 9.04 -1.69 -18.96
C LEU A 256 8.06 -1.11 -19.98
N VAL A 257 8.02 0.21 -20.13
CA VAL A 257 7.26 0.88 -21.20
C VAL A 257 8.26 1.62 -22.10
N THR A 258 8.28 1.27 -23.38
CA THR A 258 9.28 1.80 -24.33
C THR A 258 8.68 2.01 -25.72
N ASP A 259 9.34 2.86 -26.52
CA ASP A 259 9.07 2.98 -27.96
C ASP A 259 10.10 2.24 -28.81
N SER A 260 11.12 1.66 -28.16
CA SER A 260 12.14 0.91 -28.88
C SER A 260 11.61 -0.49 -29.20
N PRO A 261 11.91 -1.03 -30.40
CA PRO A 261 11.58 -2.41 -30.73
C PRO A 261 12.13 -3.38 -29.67
N LEU A 262 11.34 -4.40 -29.31
CA LEU A 262 11.63 -5.37 -28.24
C LEU A 262 13.00 -6.06 -28.41
N GLU A 263 13.46 -6.22 -29.65
CA GLU A 263 14.74 -6.82 -30.04
C GLU A 263 15.95 -6.11 -29.39
N ARG A 264 15.90 -4.78 -29.22
CA ARG A 264 16.98 -4.03 -28.55
C ARG A 264 16.99 -4.24 -27.03
N VAL A 265 15.85 -4.57 -26.44
CA VAL A 265 15.69 -4.83 -24.99
C VAL A 265 16.08 -6.27 -24.65
N ALA A 266 15.72 -7.21 -25.54
CA ALA A 266 15.98 -8.64 -25.36
C ALA A 266 17.47 -9.03 -25.41
N GLY A 267 18.32 -8.19 -26.00
CA GLY A 267 19.72 -8.53 -26.29
C GLY A 267 20.66 -8.63 -25.09
N ASN A 268 20.35 -8.05 -23.92
CA ASN A 268 21.22 -8.12 -22.72
C ASN A 268 20.55 -7.75 -21.38
N HIS A 269 19.28 -7.35 -21.37
CA HIS A 269 18.73 -6.52 -20.29
C HIS A 269 17.32 -6.94 -19.81
N GLY A 270 16.78 -8.05 -20.33
CA GLY A 270 15.36 -8.39 -20.21
C GLY A 270 14.98 -9.39 -19.11
N THR A 271 15.88 -9.80 -18.21
CA THR A 271 15.55 -10.85 -17.21
C THR A 271 14.70 -10.35 -16.05
N ASP A 272 14.83 -9.08 -15.69
CA ASP A 272 14.18 -8.56 -14.47
C ASP A 272 12.74 -8.08 -14.74
N PHE A 273 12.39 -7.87 -16.01
CA PHE A 273 11.06 -7.41 -16.43
C PHE A 273 10.13 -8.59 -16.69
N ARG A 274 8.97 -8.59 -16.04
CA ARG A 274 7.92 -9.58 -16.28
C ARG A 274 7.24 -9.38 -17.63
N ARG A 275 7.13 -8.14 -18.10
CA ARG A 275 6.58 -7.78 -19.41
C ARG A 275 7.12 -6.43 -19.87
N VAL A 276 7.28 -6.30 -21.19
CA VAL A 276 7.59 -5.03 -21.86
C VAL A 276 6.37 -4.59 -22.65
N PHE A 277 6.01 -3.31 -22.55
CA PHE A 277 4.93 -2.66 -23.25
C PHE A 277 5.50 -1.72 -24.31
N TYR A 278 4.95 -1.77 -25.52
CA TYR A 278 5.19 -0.73 -26.51
C TYR A 278 4.23 0.44 -26.27
N ARG A 279 4.64 1.70 -26.45
CA ARG A 279 3.79 2.89 -26.13
C ARG A 279 2.38 2.88 -26.76
N LEU A 280 2.17 2.16 -27.87
CA LEU A 280 0.85 1.99 -28.50
C LEU A 280 -0.10 1.04 -27.73
N GLU A 281 0.40 0.30 -26.73
CA GLU A 281 -0.41 -0.57 -25.87
C GLU A 281 -1.33 0.26 -24.98
N GLN A 282 -2.60 -0.11 -24.97
CA GLN A 282 -3.67 0.65 -24.31
C GLN A 282 -3.59 0.49 -22.79
N HIS A 283 -4.02 1.51 -22.02
CA HIS A 283 -4.10 1.46 -20.54
C HIS A 283 -4.83 0.22 -20.02
N MET A 284 -5.79 -0.31 -20.79
CA MET A 284 -6.49 -1.56 -20.49
C MET A 284 -5.53 -2.75 -20.41
N GLU A 285 -4.53 -2.85 -21.29
CA GLU A 285 -3.56 -3.95 -21.26
C GLU A 285 -2.63 -3.85 -20.05
N GLN A 286 -2.25 -2.63 -19.66
CA GLN A 286 -1.49 -2.38 -18.43
C GLN A 286 -2.32 -2.80 -17.21
N HIS A 287 -3.58 -2.35 -17.13
CA HIS A 287 -4.53 -2.72 -16.07
C HIS A 287 -4.69 -4.25 -15.95
N LEU A 288 -4.98 -4.94 -17.05
CA LEU A 288 -5.13 -6.41 -17.04
C LEU A 288 -3.84 -7.12 -16.66
N THR A 289 -2.68 -6.58 -17.05
CA THR A 289 -1.38 -7.16 -16.68
C THR A 289 -1.09 -6.99 -15.19
N ILE A 290 -1.41 -5.83 -14.61
CA ILE A 290 -1.34 -5.58 -13.16
C ILE A 290 -2.19 -6.64 -12.44
N MET A 291 -3.47 -6.77 -12.81
CA MET A 291 -4.37 -7.74 -12.18
C MET A 291 -3.86 -9.18 -12.29
N LYS A 292 -3.37 -9.57 -13.47
CA LYS A 292 -2.77 -10.90 -13.68
C LYS A 292 -1.51 -11.13 -12.84
N GLY A 293 -0.70 -10.10 -12.61
CA GLY A 293 0.48 -10.17 -11.75
C GLY A 293 0.15 -10.43 -10.30
N ILE A 294 -0.71 -9.58 -9.76
CA ILE A 294 -1.16 -9.71 -8.38
C ILE A 294 -1.90 -11.03 -8.18
N ARG A 295 -2.81 -11.41 -9.09
CA ARG A 295 -3.53 -12.69 -8.99
C ARG A 295 -2.57 -13.88 -8.93
N SER A 296 -1.48 -13.85 -9.69
CA SER A 296 -0.48 -14.93 -9.68
C SER A 296 0.22 -15.07 -8.34
N ARG A 297 0.48 -13.96 -7.61
CA ARG A 297 1.09 -13.98 -6.28
C ARG A 297 0.06 -14.22 -5.17
N TYR A 298 -1.19 -13.86 -5.41
CA TYR A 298 -2.31 -14.07 -4.50
C TYR A 298 -2.84 -15.52 -4.56
N ASP A 299 -2.53 -16.26 -5.62
CA ASP A 299 -2.98 -17.64 -5.79
C ASP A 299 -2.43 -18.53 -4.66
N THR A 300 -3.32 -19.24 -3.97
CA THR A 300 -2.97 -20.17 -2.90
C THR A 300 -3.53 -21.55 -3.24
N PRO A 301 -2.84 -22.35 -4.07
CA PRO A 301 -3.41 -23.51 -4.74
C PRO A 301 -4.12 -24.49 -3.79
N PHE A 302 -3.51 -24.76 -2.63
CA PHE A 302 -4.08 -25.64 -1.61
C PHE A 302 -5.25 -24.99 -0.87
N PHE A 303 -5.10 -23.75 -0.39
CA PHE A 303 -6.15 -23.07 0.37
C PHE A 303 -7.39 -22.80 -0.48
N ASP A 304 -7.22 -22.38 -1.73
CA ASP A 304 -8.32 -22.22 -2.69
C ASP A 304 -9.04 -23.54 -2.96
N ALA A 305 -8.29 -24.64 -3.07
CA ALA A 305 -8.89 -25.97 -3.21
C ALA A 305 -9.66 -26.37 -1.94
N LEU A 306 -9.13 -26.09 -0.76
CA LEU A 306 -9.78 -26.33 0.53
C LEU A 306 -11.07 -25.53 0.68
N ARG A 307 -11.07 -24.25 0.31
CA ARG A 307 -12.26 -23.38 0.30
C ARG A 307 -13.33 -23.88 -0.66
N ARG A 308 -12.94 -24.30 -1.87
CA ARG A 308 -13.88 -24.90 -2.83
C ARG A 308 -14.42 -26.24 -2.33
N PHE A 309 -13.60 -27.04 -1.64
CA PHE A 309 -14.02 -28.31 -1.07
C PHE A 309 -15.02 -28.13 0.07
N SER A 310 -14.75 -27.22 1.02
CA SER A 310 -15.64 -26.98 2.16
C SER A 310 -17.05 -26.53 1.74
N ALA A 311 -17.15 -25.78 0.64
CA ALA A 311 -18.40 -25.35 0.04
C ALA A 311 -19.19 -26.45 -0.69
N LYS A 312 -18.57 -27.60 -1.05
CA LYS A 312 -19.27 -28.69 -1.75
C LYS A 312 -20.17 -29.45 -0.79
N PRO A 313 -21.42 -29.79 -1.17
CA PRO A 313 -22.27 -30.64 -0.34
C PRO A 313 -21.77 -32.10 -0.36
N THR A 314 -20.95 -32.49 0.61
CA THR A 314 -20.55 -33.88 0.85
C THR A 314 -21.48 -34.62 1.82
N GLY A 315 -21.68 -35.92 1.60
CA GLY A 315 -22.47 -36.81 2.45
C GLY A 315 -21.80 -37.09 3.81
N VAL A 316 -22.60 -37.46 4.81
CA VAL A 316 -22.20 -37.56 6.24
C VAL A 316 -21.31 -38.78 6.57
N PHE A 317 -20.82 -39.52 5.56
CA PHE A 317 -19.94 -40.68 5.76
C PHE A 317 -18.45 -40.29 5.90
N HIS A 318 -18.19 -39.20 6.62
CA HIS A 318 -16.83 -38.79 6.95
C HIS A 318 -16.40 -39.47 8.25
N ALA A 319 -15.12 -39.85 8.35
CA ALA A 319 -14.58 -40.57 9.51
C ALA A 319 -14.49 -39.73 10.80
N LEU A 320 -14.75 -38.42 10.71
CA LEU A 320 -14.54 -37.44 11.79
C LEU A 320 -15.91 -37.00 12.37
N PRO A 321 -16.23 -37.33 13.64
CA PRO A 321 -17.53 -37.03 14.27
C PRO A 321 -17.88 -35.54 14.40
N ILE A 322 -16.88 -34.66 14.28
CA ILE A 322 -17.00 -33.20 14.45
C ILE A 322 -17.11 -32.49 13.10
N ALA A 323 -16.81 -33.18 11.99
CA ALA A 323 -16.76 -32.61 10.66
C ALA A 323 -18.07 -31.90 10.30
N ARG A 324 -17.93 -30.71 9.69
CA ARG A 324 -19.04 -29.82 9.30
C ARG A 324 -19.84 -29.25 10.47
N GLY A 325 -19.37 -29.39 11.71
CA GLY A 325 -19.90 -28.71 12.89
C GLY A 325 -21.29 -29.17 13.35
N LYS A 326 -21.88 -30.21 12.75
CA LYS A 326 -23.25 -30.66 13.07
C LYS A 326 -23.39 -31.09 14.53
N SER A 327 -22.48 -31.96 15.00
CA SER A 327 -22.45 -32.44 16.39
C SER A 327 -22.21 -31.32 17.41
N MET A 328 -21.48 -30.28 17.00
CA MET A 328 -21.18 -29.10 17.83
C MET A 328 -22.38 -28.15 17.92
N SER A 329 -23.13 -28.02 16.83
CA SER A 329 -24.33 -27.19 16.76
C SER A 329 -25.53 -27.79 17.50
N SER A 330 -25.64 -29.13 17.55
CA SER A 330 -26.73 -29.83 18.24
C SER A 330 -26.45 -30.14 19.71
N GLY A 331 -25.18 -30.09 20.14
CA GLY A 331 -24.78 -30.36 21.52
C GLY A 331 -25.03 -29.16 22.45
N HIS A 332 -25.51 -29.43 23.67
CA HIS A 332 -25.77 -28.39 24.68
C HIS A 332 -24.49 -27.78 25.29
N TRP A 333 -23.34 -28.45 25.16
CA TRP A 333 -22.09 -28.12 25.86
C TRP A 333 -20.94 -27.70 24.95
N ALA A 334 -21.16 -27.62 23.64
CA ALA A 334 -20.09 -27.41 22.66
C ALA A 334 -20.37 -26.25 21.68
N ARG A 335 -21.47 -25.54 21.91
CA ARG A 335 -21.89 -24.41 21.08
C ARG A 335 -20.96 -23.20 21.24
N ASP A 336 -20.45 -23.00 22.45
CA ASP A 336 -19.42 -22.03 22.78
C ASP A 336 -18.11 -22.29 22.00
N LEU A 337 -17.71 -23.55 21.82
CA LEU A 337 -16.55 -23.91 20.98
C LEU A 337 -16.78 -23.55 19.50
N LEU A 338 -17.99 -23.82 18.98
CA LEU A 338 -18.36 -23.47 17.61
C LEU A 338 -18.41 -21.95 17.40
N GLU A 339 -18.92 -21.21 18.38
CA GLU A 339 -18.96 -19.74 18.36
C GLU A 339 -17.55 -19.14 18.43
N PHE A 340 -16.69 -19.68 19.30
CA PHE A 340 -15.32 -19.19 19.47
C PHE A 340 -14.44 -19.42 18.22
N TYR A 341 -14.44 -20.62 17.65
CA TYR A 341 -13.59 -20.96 16.50
C TYR A 341 -14.24 -20.63 15.14
N GLY A 342 -15.56 -20.51 15.10
CA GLY A 342 -16.33 -20.30 13.88
C GLY A 342 -16.53 -21.58 13.05
N LEU A 343 -17.62 -21.58 12.27
CA LEU A 343 -18.06 -22.75 11.49
C LEU A 343 -17.06 -23.18 10.40
N ASN A 344 -16.31 -22.23 9.82
CA ASN A 344 -15.43 -22.49 8.68
C ASN A 344 -14.30 -23.47 9.01
N ILE A 345 -13.79 -23.50 10.26
CA ILE A 345 -12.77 -24.46 10.69
C ILE A 345 -13.30 -25.89 10.59
N PHE A 346 -14.54 -26.12 11.02
CA PHE A 346 -15.17 -27.44 10.99
C PHE A 346 -15.64 -27.83 9.57
N MET A 347 -16.01 -26.85 8.73
CA MET A 347 -16.37 -27.09 7.33
C MET A 347 -15.15 -27.40 6.45
N ALA A 348 -13.99 -26.87 6.82
CA ALA A 348 -12.71 -27.15 6.18
C ALA A 348 -12.05 -28.44 6.70
N GLU A 349 -12.61 -29.10 7.70
CA GLU A 349 -12.10 -30.38 8.19
C GLU A 349 -12.29 -31.46 7.12
N THR A 350 -11.20 -32.11 6.72
CA THR A 350 -11.20 -33.09 5.64
C THR A 350 -10.49 -34.37 6.08
N SER A 351 -10.98 -35.52 5.61
CA SER A 351 -10.33 -36.81 5.81
C SER A 351 -9.82 -37.36 4.49
N ALA A 352 -8.70 -38.09 4.53
CA ALA A 352 -8.12 -38.77 3.37
C ALA A 352 -9.11 -39.74 2.67
N THR A 353 -10.14 -40.20 3.39
CA THR A 353 -11.17 -41.12 2.88
C THR A 353 -12.20 -40.45 1.97
N SER A 354 -12.30 -39.12 1.99
CA SER A 354 -13.38 -38.39 1.32
C SER A 354 -13.13 -38.13 -0.17
N GLY A 355 -11.88 -38.33 -0.63
CA GLY A 355 -11.44 -37.97 -1.97
C GLY A 355 -11.56 -36.45 -2.26
N GLY A 356 -10.96 -35.98 -3.35
CA GLY A 356 -11.16 -34.61 -3.85
C GLY A 356 -10.22 -33.53 -3.28
N LEU A 357 -9.52 -33.78 -2.17
CA LEU A 357 -8.33 -33.06 -1.76
C LEU A 357 -7.14 -34.02 -1.83
N ASP A 358 -6.02 -33.50 -2.30
CA ASP A 358 -4.75 -34.22 -2.48
C ASP A 358 -4.24 -34.85 -1.17
N SER A 359 -3.29 -35.80 -1.24
CA SER A 359 -2.71 -36.42 -0.05
C SER A 359 -1.40 -35.74 0.34
N LEU A 360 -1.25 -35.34 1.62
CA LEU A 360 0.01 -34.79 2.11
C LEU A 360 1.17 -35.80 2.05
N LEU A 361 0.89 -37.10 2.24
CA LEU A 361 1.89 -38.17 2.17
C LEU A 361 2.25 -38.56 0.73
N GLN A 362 1.35 -38.31 -0.23
CA GLN A 362 1.54 -38.63 -1.64
C GLN A 362 0.94 -37.53 -2.52
N PRO A 363 1.58 -36.34 -2.60
CA PRO A 363 1.01 -35.17 -3.24
C PRO A 363 1.03 -35.31 -4.77
N ARG A 364 -0.12 -35.08 -5.41
CA ARG A 364 -0.33 -35.20 -6.87
C ARG A 364 -1.12 -34.04 -7.49
N GLY A 365 -1.66 -33.14 -6.69
CA GLY A 365 -2.62 -32.11 -7.08
C GLY A 365 -2.36 -30.75 -6.39
N PRO A 366 -3.36 -30.09 -5.78
CA PRO A 366 -3.19 -28.79 -5.14
C PRO A 366 -2.11 -28.70 -4.06
N ILE A 367 -1.82 -29.80 -3.33
CA ILE A 367 -0.73 -29.81 -2.35
C ILE A 367 0.61 -29.81 -3.08
N LYS A 368 0.77 -30.65 -4.10
CA LYS A 368 2.00 -30.67 -4.93
C LYS A 368 2.31 -29.29 -5.51
N ARG A 369 1.30 -28.63 -6.12
CA ARG A 369 1.46 -27.27 -6.68
C ARG A 369 1.76 -26.18 -5.66
N ALA A 370 1.53 -26.44 -4.38
CA ALA A 370 1.88 -25.52 -3.31
C ALA A 370 3.27 -25.83 -2.70
N GLN A 371 3.81 -27.02 -2.96
CA GLN A 371 5.15 -27.45 -2.54
C GLN A 371 6.23 -27.11 -3.58
N ASP A 372 5.87 -27.27 -4.86
CA ASP A 372 6.65 -26.78 -6.01
C ASP A 372 6.58 -25.25 -6.07
#